data_AF-A0A7J8ZMH7-F1
#
_entry.id   AF-A0A7J8ZMH7-F1
#
_cell.length_a   1.000
_cell.length_b   1.000
_cell.length_c   1.000
_cell.angle_alpha   90.00
_cell.angle_beta   90.00
_cell.angle_gamma   90.00
#
_symmetry.space_group_name_H-M   'P 1'
#
loop_
_entity.id
_entity.type
_entity.pdbx_description
1 polymer ?
#
loop_
_entity_poly.entity_id
_entity_poly.type
_entity_poly.pdbx_seq_one_letter_code
_entity_poly.pdbx_strand_id
1 'polypeptide(L)'
;MPICQSVSVPEAPSCNNAQLELQINPSFAYKYLESETKTMLSPDFSQFTLFHLFLKSCLSFLEYQMETLTSPQQQSSGPITRGCQWFKALPNQFCDKTMEIVRKTKKLGQDDPRRIVHSLKVGLALTLVSLFYYFKPLYDGFGDSAMWAVLTVVVVLEFSVGATLGKGFNRMLATFVAGGLGVGAHCLATLAGRKGEPILIATFVFIIAVIMTFMRFFPKMKARYDYGLLIFILTFCLVSVSGYRDDQVLKMAHERFSTILVGSCASLIVCICVCPVWIGEDLHNSVATNMEKLGNFFQAFGDEYFEVSEEHDQSSENNKSYLQGYRSVLTSKSSEETMANFARWEPGHGPFGYRHPWKMYLKIGNLTRDCAYKVEALNNYLNCKIQTPVEIRGKIQGQCKRVSLECSRALKEMASTFRKMVRTRSAIVHIDSSKEAAEELKTLLRTNLWEEADLLEIIPAASVASLLLEIIECIEKISEAVNELAKAAAFRNGNATVLPEQPDSIHQGEVQNDSNTAMPVPHVAIIVAE
;
A
#
# COMPACT_ATOMS: atom_id res chain seq x y z
N MET A 1 31.53 -63.99 -8.71
CA MET A 1 32.16 -64.47 -9.96
C MET A 1 31.07 -64.64 -11.00
N PRO A 2 31.27 -64.27 -12.28
CA PRO A 2 32.45 -63.64 -12.92
C PRO A 2 32.21 -62.11 -13.13
N ILE A 3 33.16 -61.17 -13.26
CA ILE A 3 34.51 -61.01 -13.84
C ILE A 3 34.58 -60.97 -15.39
N CYS A 4 35.30 -59.94 -15.87
CA CYS A 4 35.80 -59.61 -17.24
C CYS A 4 34.89 -58.65 -18.06
N GLN A 5 35.39 -57.58 -18.70
CA GLN A 5 36.73 -57.37 -19.29
C GLN A 5 37.06 -55.88 -19.50
N SER A 6 38.34 -55.54 -19.34
CA SER A 6 39.04 -54.29 -19.69
C SER A 6 39.46 -54.24 -21.16
N VAL A 7 39.51 -53.04 -21.78
CA VAL A 7 40.46 -52.72 -22.87
C VAL A 7 40.86 -51.24 -22.81
N SER A 8 42.16 -51.00 -23.01
CA SER A 8 42.90 -49.74 -22.95
C SER A 8 43.65 -49.45 -24.27
N VAL A 9 43.60 -48.18 -24.74
CA VAL A 9 44.68 -47.27 -25.29
C VAL A 9 45.45 -47.68 -26.58
N PRO A 10 45.73 -46.77 -27.57
CA PRO A 10 46.97 -45.92 -27.69
C PRO A 10 46.80 -44.48 -28.29
N GLU A 11 47.41 -43.40 -27.76
CA GLU A 11 48.71 -42.70 -28.08
C GLU A 11 48.90 -42.17 -29.55
N ALA A 12 48.83 -40.85 -29.82
CA ALA A 12 49.89 -39.79 -29.99
C ALA A 12 50.54 -39.73 -31.42
N PRO A 13 51.23 -38.64 -31.95
CA PRO A 13 51.82 -37.44 -31.34
C PRO A 13 51.80 -36.09 -32.17
N SER A 14 52.57 -35.12 -31.64
CA SER A 14 52.92 -33.70 -31.92
C SER A 14 53.19 -33.14 -33.33
N CYS A 15 53.11 -31.80 -33.46
CA CYS A 15 54.11 -31.00 -34.20
C CYS A 15 54.29 -29.59 -33.59
N ASN A 16 55.54 -29.09 -33.62
CA ASN A 16 56.13 -27.99 -32.85
C ASN A 16 56.56 -26.80 -33.74
N ASN A 17 56.90 -25.67 -33.08
CA ASN A 17 57.74 -24.50 -33.49
C ASN A 17 57.02 -23.33 -34.22
N ALA A 18 57.31 -22.04 -33.95
CA ALA A 18 58.54 -21.42 -33.46
C ALA A 18 58.31 -20.08 -32.69
N GLN A 19 59.31 -19.74 -31.87
CA GLN A 19 59.52 -18.50 -31.09
C GLN A 19 59.83 -17.27 -31.97
N LEU A 20 59.49 -16.07 -31.46
CA LEU A 20 60.38 -14.91 -31.49
C LEU A 20 60.19 -14.05 -30.22
N GLU A 21 61.25 -13.95 -29.42
CA GLU A 21 61.35 -13.09 -28.23
C GLU A 21 61.51 -11.61 -28.61
N LEU A 22 60.99 -10.72 -27.76
CA LEU A 22 61.59 -9.40 -27.54
C LEU A 22 61.59 -9.12 -26.02
N GLN A 23 62.78 -9.22 -25.42
CA GLN A 23 63.05 -8.91 -24.02
C GLN A 23 62.90 -7.41 -23.75
N ILE A 24 62.07 -7.05 -22.76
CA ILE A 24 62.23 -5.81 -21.98
C ILE A 24 62.21 -6.18 -20.48
N ASN A 25 63.19 -5.64 -19.77
CA ASN A 25 63.74 -6.02 -18.47
C ASN A 25 62.75 -5.92 -17.27
N PRO A 26 62.51 -6.99 -16.46
CA PRO A 26 61.50 -6.99 -15.37
C PRO A 26 61.85 -6.19 -14.11
N SER A 27 63.07 -5.65 -13.99
CA SER A 27 63.55 -5.09 -12.72
C SER A 27 63.03 -3.67 -12.40
N PHE A 28 62.43 -2.96 -13.36
CA PHE A 28 61.91 -1.60 -13.15
C PHE A 28 60.42 -1.55 -12.80
N ALA A 29 59.63 -2.54 -13.24
CA ALA A 29 58.18 -2.60 -12.97
C ALA A 29 57.87 -3.03 -11.52
N TYR A 30 58.73 -3.82 -10.88
CA TYR A 30 58.49 -4.32 -9.53
C TYR A 30 58.67 -3.24 -8.44
N LYS A 31 59.58 -2.28 -8.62
CA LYS A 31 59.81 -1.21 -7.63
C LYS A 31 58.78 -0.08 -7.68
N TYR A 32 58.13 0.14 -8.82
CA TYR A 32 57.07 1.17 -8.93
C TYR A 32 55.73 0.66 -8.38
N LEU A 33 55.42 -0.63 -8.59
CA LEU A 33 54.19 -1.27 -8.07
C LEU A 33 54.24 -1.54 -6.55
N GLU A 34 55.41 -1.75 -5.96
CA GLU A 34 55.54 -1.99 -4.50
C GLU A 34 55.47 -0.69 -3.66
N SER A 35 55.72 0.47 -4.28
CA SER A 35 55.63 1.78 -3.60
C SER A 35 54.19 2.28 -3.48
N GLU A 36 53.31 2.03 -4.46
CA GLU A 36 51.90 2.44 -4.39
C GLU A 36 51.00 1.44 -3.66
N THR A 37 51.38 0.15 -3.60
CA THR A 37 50.60 -0.87 -2.88
C THR A 37 50.83 -0.84 -1.36
N LYS A 38 51.89 -0.22 -0.85
CA LYS A 38 52.17 -0.14 0.59
C LYS A 38 51.46 1.01 1.34
N THR A 39 50.76 1.91 0.64
CA THR A 39 50.02 3.04 1.25
C THR A 39 48.50 2.91 1.25
N MET A 40 47.91 1.79 0.79
CA MET A 40 46.45 1.58 0.78
C MET A 40 46.02 0.19 1.29
N LEU A 41 46.74 -0.36 2.27
CA LEU A 41 46.35 -1.59 2.96
C LEU A 41 45.56 -1.30 4.24
N SER A 42 44.30 -0.96 4.04
CA SER A 42 43.22 -1.41 4.92
C SER A 42 42.19 -2.14 4.06
N PRO A 43 41.94 -3.45 4.28
CA PRO A 43 40.94 -4.21 3.53
C PRO A 43 39.51 -3.65 3.69
N ASP A 44 39.25 -2.81 4.70
CA ASP A 44 37.95 -2.18 4.95
C ASP A 44 37.67 -1.00 4.01
N PHE A 45 38.70 -0.34 3.46
CA PHE A 45 38.54 0.86 2.63
C PHE A 45 38.17 0.53 1.17
N SER A 46 38.66 -0.60 0.66
CA SER A 46 38.37 -1.07 -0.71
C SER A 46 36.93 -1.58 -0.85
N GLN A 47 36.41 -2.30 0.15
CA GLN A 47 35.02 -2.75 0.17
C GLN A 47 34.02 -1.59 0.27
N PHE A 48 34.35 -0.55 1.05
CA PHE A 48 33.51 0.64 1.18
C PHE A 48 33.43 1.44 -0.13
N THR A 49 34.53 1.50 -0.89
CA THR A 49 34.58 2.17 -2.19
C THR A 49 33.81 1.39 -3.26
N LEU A 50 33.94 0.06 -3.30
CA LEU A 50 33.15 -0.82 -4.16
C LEU A 50 31.66 -0.79 -3.81
N PHE A 51 31.32 -0.71 -2.52
CA PHE A 51 29.96 -0.57 -2.04
C PHE A 51 29.34 0.76 -2.48
N HIS A 52 30.07 1.87 -2.31
CA HIS A 52 29.62 3.18 -2.76
C HIS A 52 29.44 3.21 -4.29
N LEU A 53 30.32 2.56 -5.06
CA LEU A 53 30.19 2.41 -6.51
C LEU A 53 28.99 1.55 -6.92
N PHE A 54 28.72 0.47 -6.20
CA PHE A 54 27.55 -0.39 -6.45
C PHE A 54 26.25 0.32 -6.09
N LEU A 55 26.18 0.99 -4.93
CA LEU A 55 25.02 1.77 -4.51
C LEU A 55 24.75 2.91 -5.50
N LYS A 56 25.81 3.59 -5.95
CA LYS A 56 25.74 4.62 -6.99
C LYS A 56 25.27 4.02 -8.31
N SER A 57 25.74 2.84 -8.70
CA SER A 57 25.28 2.13 -9.91
C SER A 57 23.81 1.71 -9.81
N CYS A 58 23.35 1.22 -8.67
CA CYS A 58 21.94 0.88 -8.45
C CYS A 58 21.03 2.11 -8.43
N LEU A 59 21.48 3.22 -7.83
CA LEU A 59 20.77 4.50 -7.84
C LEU A 59 20.74 5.11 -9.24
N SER A 60 21.84 5.05 -9.99
CA SER A 60 21.89 5.46 -11.39
C SER A 60 21.03 4.57 -12.29
N PHE A 61 20.94 3.26 -12.00
CA PHE A 61 20.02 2.36 -12.69
C PHE A 61 18.56 2.65 -12.35
N LEU A 62 18.25 2.99 -11.08
CA LEU A 62 16.95 3.49 -10.63
C LEU A 62 16.56 4.78 -11.39
N GLU A 63 17.49 5.74 -11.49
CA GLU A 63 17.31 7.00 -12.23
C GLU A 63 17.08 6.72 -13.72
N TYR A 64 17.90 5.88 -14.35
CA TYR A 64 17.75 5.48 -15.75
C TYR A 64 16.42 4.76 -16.05
N GLN A 65 15.96 3.88 -15.14
CA GLN A 65 14.67 3.21 -15.29
C GLN A 65 13.49 4.17 -15.09
N MET A 66 13.60 5.16 -14.18
CA MET A 66 12.59 6.21 -14.08
C MET A 66 12.54 7.09 -15.34
N GLU A 67 13.69 7.45 -15.90
CA GLU A 67 13.81 8.30 -17.07
C GLU A 67 13.29 7.62 -18.36
N THR A 68 13.55 6.31 -18.51
CA THR A 68 13.02 5.50 -19.63
C THR A 68 11.51 5.29 -19.55
N LEU A 69 10.92 5.24 -18.35
CA LEU A 69 9.46 5.16 -18.15
C LEU A 69 8.72 6.47 -18.44
N THR A 70 9.41 7.62 -18.38
CA THR A 70 8.84 8.95 -18.68
C THR A 70 8.91 9.37 -20.15
N SER A 71 9.57 8.60 -21.01
CA SER A 71 9.69 8.91 -22.45
C SER A 71 8.73 8.10 -23.33
N PRO A 72 7.98 8.71 -24.27
CA PRO A 72 7.21 7.95 -25.24
C PRO A 72 8.18 7.40 -26.31
N GLN A 73 8.58 6.13 -26.19
CA GLN A 73 9.47 5.48 -27.17
C GLN A 73 8.68 4.76 -28.27
N GLN A 74 8.94 5.25 -29.48
CA GLN A 74 8.40 4.93 -30.79
C GLN A 74 8.96 3.59 -31.31
N GLN A 75 8.09 2.72 -31.83
CA GLN A 75 8.47 1.46 -32.47
C GLN A 75 9.26 1.72 -33.76
N SER A 76 10.42 1.09 -33.91
CA SER A 76 10.99 0.78 -35.23
C SER A 76 11.13 -0.73 -35.37
N SER A 77 10.58 -1.25 -36.47
CA SER A 77 10.56 -2.67 -36.80
C SER A 77 11.50 -2.88 -37.97
N GLY A 78 12.50 -3.76 -37.84
CA GLY A 78 13.34 -4.23 -38.93
C GLY A 78 13.16 -5.75 -39.13
N PRO A 79 13.09 -6.26 -40.38
CA PRO A 79 12.70 -7.64 -40.65
C PRO A 79 13.92 -8.56 -40.69
N ILE A 80 13.86 -9.72 -40.01
CA ILE A 80 14.76 -10.84 -40.31
C ILE A 80 13.93 -12.10 -40.55
N THR A 81 14.15 -12.63 -41.74
CA THR A 81 13.37 -13.68 -42.42
C THR A 81 13.96 -15.07 -42.14
N ARG A 82 13.05 -16.05 -41.97
CA ARG A 82 13.12 -17.50 -42.29
C ARG A 82 14.25 -18.39 -41.72
N GLY A 83 13.80 -19.50 -41.09
CA GLY A 83 14.40 -20.82 -41.36
C GLY A 83 14.51 -21.83 -40.20
N CYS A 84 13.42 -22.31 -39.60
CA CYS A 84 13.38 -23.66 -39.03
C CYS A 84 11.93 -24.07 -38.66
N GLN A 85 11.38 -25.05 -39.37
CA GLN A 85 9.95 -25.40 -39.30
C GLN A 85 9.70 -26.87 -38.91
N TRP A 86 10.62 -27.50 -38.18
CA TRP A 86 10.52 -28.93 -37.84
C TRP A 86 10.51 -29.27 -36.33
N PHE A 87 10.36 -28.27 -35.45
CA PHE A 87 10.16 -28.49 -33.99
C PHE A 87 8.98 -27.71 -33.38
N LYS A 88 8.02 -27.22 -34.18
CA LYS A 88 7.09 -26.15 -33.76
C LYS A 88 5.84 -26.53 -32.94
N ALA A 89 5.60 -27.78 -32.58
CA ALA A 89 4.35 -28.13 -31.88
C ALA A 89 4.40 -28.01 -30.34
N LEU A 90 5.59 -28.00 -29.72
CA LEU A 90 5.78 -27.83 -28.27
C LEU A 90 6.26 -26.42 -27.83
N PRO A 91 7.04 -25.66 -28.63
CA PRO A 91 7.51 -24.32 -28.24
C PRO A 91 6.42 -23.24 -28.36
N ASN A 92 5.47 -23.34 -29.30
CA ASN A 92 4.50 -22.28 -29.52
C ASN A 92 3.60 -22.05 -28.30
N GLN A 93 3.13 -23.12 -27.64
CA GLN A 93 2.31 -22.98 -26.43
C GLN A 93 3.11 -22.42 -25.24
N PHE A 94 4.41 -22.71 -25.17
CA PHE A 94 5.30 -22.14 -24.15
C PHE A 94 5.66 -20.68 -24.46
N CYS A 95 5.92 -20.34 -25.71
CA CYS A 95 6.17 -18.99 -26.21
C CYS A 95 4.92 -18.10 -26.06
N ASP A 96 3.74 -18.61 -26.36
CA ASP A 96 2.48 -17.86 -26.19
C ASP A 96 2.21 -17.61 -24.71
N LYS A 97 2.46 -18.60 -23.84
CA LYS A 97 2.38 -18.44 -22.38
C LYS A 97 3.42 -17.45 -21.85
N THR A 98 4.68 -17.52 -22.28
CA THR A 98 5.69 -16.53 -21.87
C THR A 98 5.40 -15.16 -22.43
N MET A 99 4.88 -15.03 -23.65
CA MET A 99 4.52 -13.74 -24.24
C MET A 99 3.25 -13.14 -23.60
N GLU A 100 2.32 -13.98 -23.15
CA GLU A 100 1.19 -13.59 -22.31
C GLU A 100 1.68 -13.11 -20.94
N ILE A 101 2.62 -13.82 -20.30
CA ILE A 101 3.27 -13.39 -19.06
C ILE A 101 3.99 -12.06 -19.26
N VAL A 102 4.77 -11.89 -20.33
CA VAL A 102 5.47 -10.64 -20.64
C VAL A 102 4.48 -9.51 -20.88
N ARG A 103 3.38 -9.73 -21.61
CA ARG A 103 2.31 -8.73 -21.77
C ARG A 103 1.66 -8.37 -20.44
N LYS A 104 1.35 -9.37 -19.60
CA LYS A 104 0.77 -9.15 -18.26
C LYS A 104 1.72 -8.38 -17.36
N THR A 105 3.01 -8.73 -17.36
CA THR A 105 4.05 -8.03 -16.57
C THR A 105 4.26 -6.61 -17.07
N LYS A 106 4.32 -6.40 -18.39
CA LYS A 106 4.40 -5.07 -19.00
C LYS A 106 3.19 -4.23 -18.61
N LYS A 107 1.99 -4.81 -18.70
CA LYS A 107 0.74 -4.16 -18.28
C LYS A 107 0.76 -3.84 -16.78
N LEU A 108 1.23 -4.76 -15.93
CA LEU A 108 1.33 -4.56 -14.48
C LEU A 108 2.22 -3.38 -14.10
N GLY A 109 3.34 -3.22 -14.80
CA GLY A 109 4.27 -2.10 -14.61
C GLY A 109 3.74 -0.78 -15.17
N GLN A 110 2.98 -0.82 -16.27
CA GLN A 110 2.32 0.35 -16.85
C GLN A 110 1.12 0.83 -16.03
N ASP A 111 0.36 -0.10 -15.44
CA ASP A 111 -0.82 0.18 -14.64
C ASP A 111 -0.45 0.84 -13.29
N ASP A 112 0.66 0.44 -12.67
CA ASP A 112 1.18 1.07 -11.44
C ASP A 112 2.72 1.03 -11.41
N PRO A 113 3.41 2.09 -11.87
CA PRO A 113 4.89 2.12 -11.96
C PRO A 113 5.55 1.98 -10.59
N ARG A 114 4.83 2.28 -9.50
CA ARG A 114 5.33 2.09 -8.12
C ARG A 114 5.67 0.64 -7.83
N ARG A 115 5.07 -0.33 -8.54
CA ARG A 115 5.37 -1.78 -8.41
C ARG A 115 6.75 -2.14 -8.93
N ILE A 116 7.21 -1.48 -9.99
CA ILE A 116 8.57 -1.64 -10.51
C ILE A 116 9.56 -1.11 -9.47
N VAL A 117 9.31 0.11 -8.99
CA VAL A 117 10.14 0.73 -7.95
C VAL A 117 10.19 -0.15 -6.69
N HIS A 118 9.05 -0.66 -6.22
CA HIS A 118 9.00 -1.57 -5.08
C HIS A 118 9.84 -2.84 -5.31
N SER A 119 9.75 -3.47 -6.48
CA SER A 119 10.56 -4.65 -6.81
C SER A 119 12.06 -4.35 -6.71
N LEU A 120 12.47 -3.15 -7.13
CA LEU A 120 13.85 -2.69 -7.03
C LEU A 120 14.26 -2.36 -5.57
N LYS A 121 13.34 -1.82 -4.76
CA LYS A 121 13.55 -1.65 -3.30
C LYS A 121 13.80 -2.98 -2.61
N VAL A 122 13.03 -4.01 -2.93
CA VAL A 122 13.23 -5.37 -2.38
C VAL A 122 14.64 -5.85 -2.72
N GLY A 123 15.04 -5.74 -3.99
CA GLY A 123 16.39 -6.12 -4.44
C GLY A 123 17.50 -5.34 -3.73
N LEU A 124 17.33 -4.02 -3.59
CA LEU A 124 18.28 -3.16 -2.88
C LEU A 124 18.41 -3.55 -1.40
N ALA A 125 17.28 -3.74 -0.70
CA ALA A 125 17.28 -4.14 0.71
C ALA A 125 17.94 -5.50 0.92
N LEU A 126 17.67 -6.48 0.04
CA LEU A 126 18.31 -7.79 0.08
C LEU A 126 19.81 -7.69 -0.17
N THR A 127 20.23 -6.85 -1.11
CA THR A 127 21.64 -6.67 -1.41
C THR A 127 22.37 -5.98 -0.27
N LEU A 128 21.76 -4.95 0.34
CA LEU A 128 22.29 -4.29 1.53
C LEU A 128 22.48 -5.27 2.69
N VAL A 129 21.44 -6.05 3.02
CA VAL A 129 21.51 -7.05 4.11
C VAL A 129 22.48 -8.19 3.80
N SER A 130 22.59 -8.59 2.53
CA SER A 130 23.57 -9.60 2.10
C SER A 130 25.00 -9.06 2.08
N LEU A 131 25.19 -7.75 1.91
CA LEU A 131 26.53 -7.15 1.95
C LEU A 131 27.10 -7.14 3.37
N PHE A 132 26.23 -6.98 4.37
CA PHE A 132 26.62 -7.14 5.78
C PHE A 132 27.20 -8.54 6.07
N TYR A 133 26.84 -9.56 5.28
CA TYR A 133 27.40 -10.91 5.37
C TYR A 133 28.86 -11.00 4.91
N TYR A 134 29.29 -10.13 3.99
CA TYR A 134 30.65 -10.11 3.46
C TYR A 134 31.61 -9.24 4.27
N PHE A 135 31.09 -8.42 5.20
CA PHE A 135 31.89 -7.63 6.14
C PHE A 135 32.34 -8.52 7.31
N LYS A 136 33.63 -8.90 7.30
CA LYS A 136 34.25 -9.89 8.20
C LYS A 136 33.99 -9.66 9.71
N PRO A 137 34.05 -8.42 10.26
CA PRO A 137 33.78 -8.17 11.68
C PRO A 137 32.33 -8.48 12.11
N LEU A 138 31.38 -8.42 11.17
CA LEU A 138 29.96 -8.67 11.43
C LEU A 138 29.61 -10.14 11.19
N TYR A 139 30.27 -10.80 10.22
CA TYR A 139 30.14 -12.25 10.01
C TYR A 139 30.64 -13.05 11.24
N ASP A 140 31.80 -12.68 11.79
CA ASP A 140 32.36 -13.35 12.96
C ASP A 140 31.48 -13.19 14.23
N GLY A 141 30.62 -12.17 14.27
CA GLY A 141 29.68 -11.92 15.37
C GLY A 141 28.30 -12.57 15.23
N PHE A 142 27.83 -12.82 14.00
CA PHE A 142 26.46 -13.32 13.74
C PHE A 142 26.38 -14.68 13.03
N GLY A 143 27.47 -15.20 12.45
CA GLY A 143 27.58 -16.57 11.91
C GLY A 143 26.36 -17.08 11.13
N ASP A 144 25.81 -18.22 11.57
CA ASP A 144 24.63 -18.88 10.97
C ASP A 144 23.32 -18.11 11.19
N SER A 145 23.28 -17.20 12.18
CA SER A 145 22.08 -16.42 12.54
C SER A 145 21.77 -15.31 11.53
N ALA A 146 22.72 -14.96 10.64
CA ALA A 146 22.52 -13.88 9.68
C ALA A 146 21.53 -14.24 8.54
N MET A 147 21.24 -15.52 8.30
CA MET A 147 20.16 -15.95 7.38
C MET A 147 18.80 -15.36 7.79
N TRP A 148 18.58 -15.18 9.10
CA TRP A 148 17.36 -14.59 9.64
C TRP A 148 17.19 -13.12 9.24
N ALA A 149 18.27 -12.38 9.02
CA ALA A 149 18.19 -11.00 8.53
C ALA A 149 17.66 -10.97 7.09
N VAL A 150 18.20 -11.82 6.20
CA VAL A 150 17.75 -11.94 4.80
C VAL A 150 16.29 -12.40 4.74
N LEU A 151 15.93 -13.45 5.47
CA LEU A 151 14.54 -13.91 5.57
C LEU A 151 13.61 -12.84 6.13
N THR A 152 14.11 -11.97 7.01
CA THR A 152 13.32 -10.86 7.55
C THR A 152 13.01 -9.85 6.46
N VAL A 153 13.99 -9.44 5.64
CA VAL A 153 13.74 -8.51 4.52
C VAL A 153 12.67 -9.06 3.59
N VAL A 154 12.81 -10.33 3.17
CA VAL A 154 11.84 -10.97 2.25
C VAL A 154 10.42 -10.95 2.79
N VAL A 155 10.24 -11.15 4.10
CA VAL A 155 8.91 -11.35 4.70
C VAL A 155 8.29 -10.05 5.24
N VAL A 156 9.12 -9.06 5.61
CA VAL A 156 8.69 -7.79 6.20
C VAL A 156 8.52 -6.70 5.16
N LEU A 157 9.34 -6.68 4.11
CA LEU A 157 9.32 -5.63 3.11
C LEU A 157 8.04 -5.75 2.26
N GLU A 158 7.18 -4.77 2.40
CA GLU A 158 5.85 -4.70 1.77
C GLU A 158 5.76 -3.49 0.84
N PHE A 159 4.70 -3.47 0.02
CA PHE A 159 4.53 -2.43 -1.00
C PHE A 159 4.52 -1.00 -0.42
N SER A 160 3.88 -0.81 0.73
CA SER A 160 3.79 0.49 1.42
C SER A 160 4.69 0.58 2.66
N VAL A 161 5.01 1.82 3.04
CA VAL A 161 5.79 2.10 4.25
C VAL A 161 5.04 1.62 5.50
N GLY A 162 3.75 1.93 5.61
CA GLY A 162 2.94 1.52 6.77
C GLY A 162 2.82 0.00 6.93
N ALA A 163 2.67 -0.74 5.83
CA ALA A 163 2.65 -2.21 5.88
C ALA A 163 4.01 -2.78 6.32
N THR A 164 5.11 -2.22 5.80
CA THR A 164 6.48 -2.64 6.17
C THR A 164 6.76 -2.36 7.65
N LEU A 165 6.40 -1.16 8.15
CA LEU A 165 6.56 -0.81 9.56
C LEU A 165 5.73 -1.69 10.47
N GLY A 166 4.45 -1.90 10.15
CA GLY A 166 3.58 -2.78 10.92
C GLY A 166 4.08 -4.22 10.97
N LYS A 167 4.52 -4.79 9.84
CA LYS A 167 5.09 -6.14 9.81
C LYS A 167 6.43 -6.23 10.54
N GLY A 168 7.32 -5.26 10.33
CA GLY A 168 8.64 -5.23 10.98
C GLY A 168 8.51 -5.16 12.50
N PHE A 169 7.68 -4.23 12.99
CA PHE A 169 7.40 -4.11 14.42
C PHE A 169 6.76 -5.37 15.00
N ASN A 170 5.73 -5.92 14.34
CA ASN A 170 5.10 -7.17 14.77
C ASN A 170 6.09 -8.35 14.80
N ARG A 171 7.02 -8.44 13.84
CA ARG A 171 8.06 -9.49 13.83
C ARG A 171 9.02 -9.34 15.00
N MET A 172 9.51 -8.12 15.25
CA MET A 172 10.42 -7.83 16.36
C MET A 172 9.78 -8.15 17.71
N LEU A 173 8.55 -7.65 17.94
CA LEU A 173 7.81 -7.90 19.18
C LEU A 173 7.51 -9.38 19.37
N ALA A 174 7.00 -10.06 18.32
CA ALA A 174 6.70 -11.48 18.39
C ALA A 174 7.95 -12.31 18.71
N THR A 175 9.08 -12.00 18.07
CA THR A 175 10.35 -12.70 18.29
C THR A 175 10.86 -12.47 19.72
N PHE A 176 10.82 -11.24 20.20
CA PHE A 176 11.27 -10.90 21.56
C PHE A 176 10.45 -11.64 22.62
N VAL A 177 9.12 -11.56 22.55
CA VAL A 177 8.24 -12.21 23.53
C VAL A 177 8.31 -13.73 23.43
N ALA A 178 8.30 -14.29 22.22
CA ALA A 178 8.41 -15.73 22.01
C ALA A 178 9.79 -16.28 22.43
N GLY A 179 10.87 -15.54 22.17
CA GLY A 179 12.21 -15.90 22.61
C GLY A 179 12.33 -15.90 24.13
N GLY A 180 11.85 -14.85 24.80
CA GLY A 180 11.82 -14.77 26.26
C GLY A 180 10.98 -15.89 26.90
N LEU A 181 9.79 -16.16 26.37
CA LEU A 181 8.95 -17.28 26.82
C LEU A 181 9.59 -18.63 26.54
N GLY A 182 10.29 -18.80 25.40
CA GLY A 182 11.00 -20.04 25.08
C GLY A 182 12.15 -20.32 26.04
N VAL A 183 12.94 -19.29 26.40
CA VAL A 183 13.97 -19.38 27.44
C VAL A 183 13.35 -19.72 28.80
N GLY A 184 12.22 -19.10 29.14
CA GLY A 184 11.47 -19.41 30.37
C GLY A 184 10.97 -20.87 30.40
N ALA A 185 10.41 -21.35 29.30
CA ALA A 185 9.95 -22.73 29.16
C ALA A 185 11.09 -23.73 29.30
N HIS A 186 12.25 -23.43 28.69
CA HIS A 186 13.46 -24.23 28.85
C HIS A 186 13.95 -24.25 30.31
N CYS A 187 14.03 -23.10 30.97
CA CYS A 187 14.44 -22.99 32.37
C CYS A 187 13.50 -23.75 33.32
N LEU A 188 12.19 -23.74 33.06
CA LEU A 188 11.23 -24.54 33.83
C LEU A 188 11.36 -26.03 33.55
N ALA A 189 11.66 -26.42 32.31
CA ALA A 189 11.80 -27.81 31.92
C ALA A 189 13.05 -28.47 32.51
N THR A 190 14.17 -27.73 32.60
CA THR A 190 15.42 -28.25 33.18
C THR A 190 15.28 -28.58 34.67
N LEU A 191 14.38 -27.90 35.39
CA LEU A 191 14.06 -28.23 36.79
C LEU A 191 13.40 -29.62 36.96
N ALA A 192 12.78 -30.16 35.91
CA ALA A 192 12.15 -31.49 35.95
C ALA A 192 13.12 -32.66 35.68
N GLY A 193 14.40 -32.36 35.47
CA GLY A 193 15.45 -33.34 35.21
C GLY A 193 15.38 -34.01 33.84
N ARG A 194 16.42 -34.80 33.52
CA ARG A 194 16.69 -35.33 32.16
C ARG A 194 15.56 -36.12 31.49
N LYS A 195 14.68 -36.77 32.27
CA LYS A 195 13.53 -37.52 31.72
C LYS A 195 12.28 -36.65 31.56
N GLY A 196 12.09 -35.65 32.42
CA GLY A 196 10.92 -34.77 32.43
C GLY A 196 11.04 -33.56 31.52
N GLU A 197 12.26 -33.10 31.26
CA GLU A 197 12.57 -31.95 30.42
C GLU A 197 11.95 -32.02 29.00
N PRO A 198 12.18 -33.08 28.18
CA PRO A 198 11.58 -33.13 26.84
C PRO A 198 10.05 -33.23 26.88
N ILE A 199 9.47 -33.84 27.93
CA ILE A 199 8.03 -33.97 28.11
C ILE A 199 7.41 -32.60 28.42
N LEU A 200 8.04 -31.82 29.30
CA LEU A 200 7.57 -30.47 29.64
C LEU A 200 7.73 -29.50 28.47
N ILE A 201 8.86 -29.52 27.75
CA ILE A 201 9.05 -28.69 26.54
C ILE A 201 7.96 -29.02 25.50
N ALA A 202 7.72 -30.31 25.22
CA ALA A 202 6.67 -30.72 24.30
C ALA A 202 5.28 -30.26 24.75
N THR A 203 5.00 -30.33 26.06
CA THR A 203 3.73 -29.86 26.65
C THR A 203 3.57 -28.34 26.49
N PHE A 204 4.60 -27.55 26.78
CA PHE A 204 4.56 -26.10 26.59
C PHE A 204 4.37 -25.71 25.12
N VAL A 205 5.10 -26.36 24.21
CA VAL A 205 4.95 -26.18 22.75
C VAL A 205 3.51 -26.47 22.33
N PHE A 206 2.93 -27.58 22.79
CA PHE A 206 1.55 -27.93 22.48
C PHE A 206 0.56 -26.87 22.97
N ILE A 207 0.64 -26.49 24.25
CA ILE A 207 -0.29 -25.51 24.86
C ILE A 207 -0.20 -24.17 24.14
N ILE A 208 1.01 -23.63 23.94
CA ILE A 208 1.21 -22.35 23.28
C ILE A 208 0.75 -22.40 21.82
N ALA A 209 1.08 -23.47 21.08
CA ALA A 209 0.63 -23.62 19.70
C ALA A 209 -0.90 -23.65 19.59
N VAL A 210 -1.60 -24.36 20.50
CA VAL A 210 -3.07 -24.40 20.55
C VAL A 210 -3.64 -23.01 20.85
N ILE A 211 -3.16 -22.33 21.89
CA ILE A 211 -3.66 -21.00 22.27
C ILE A 211 -3.46 -20.00 21.13
N MET A 212 -2.25 -19.91 20.58
CA MET A 212 -1.93 -18.94 19.54
C MET A 212 -2.66 -19.25 18.23
N THR A 213 -2.82 -20.53 17.88
CA THR A 213 -3.62 -20.93 16.71
C THR A 213 -5.10 -20.61 16.92
N PHE A 214 -5.63 -20.80 18.14
CA PHE A 214 -7.00 -20.42 18.46
C PHE A 214 -7.21 -18.90 18.37
N MET A 215 -6.26 -18.10 18.86
CA MET A 215 -6.30 -16.63 18.76
C MET A 215 -6.38 -16.14 17.31
N ARG A 216 -5.81 -16.87 16.34
CA ARG A 216 -5.88 -16.53 14.91
C ARG A 216 -7.27 -16.65 14.29
N PHE A 217 -8.21 -17.36 14.93
CA PHE A 217 -9.58 -17.43 14.44
C PHE A 217 -10.41 -16.18 14.76
N PHE A 218 -9.99 -15.36 15.74
CA PHE A 218 -10.69 -14.11 16.03
C PHE A 218 -10.43 -13.09 14.92
N PRO A 219 -11.47 -12.59 14.20
CA PRO A 219 -11.29 -11.71 13.04
C PRO A 219 -10.49 -10.44 13.36
N LYS A 220 -10.71 -9.86 14.55
CA LYS A 220 -9.99 -8.66 15.02
C LYS A 220 -8.49 -8.91 15.22
N MET A 221 -8.12 -10.09 15.72
CA MET A 221 -6.72 -10.50 15.90
C MET A 221 -6.10 -10.85 14.56
N LYS A 222 -6.80 -11.63 13.73
CA LYS A 222 -6.35 -12.04 12.40
C LYS A 222 -6.02 -10.84 11.51
N ALA A 223 -6.91 -9.85 11.44
CA ALA A 223 -6.72 -8.68 10.60
C ALA A 223 -5.50 -7.82 10.99
N ARG A 224 -5.04 -7.89 12.24
CA ARG A 224 -3.96 -7.01 12.75
C ARG A 224 -2.64 -7.72 13.04
N TYR A 225 -2.71 -8.95 13.52
CA TYR A 225 -1.60 -9.64 14.14
C TYR A 225 -1.36 -11.05 13.58
N ASP A 226 -2.09 -11.52 12.57
CA ASP A 226 -1.93 -12.91 12.06
C ASP A 226 -0.47 -13.26 11.74
N TYR A 227 0.24 -12.35 11.07
CA TYR A 227 1.67 -12.48 10.81
C TYR A 227 2.50 -12.57 12.10
N GLY A 228 2.24 -11.69 13.09
CA GLY A 228 2.94 -11.72 14.38
C GLY A 228 2.67 -13.00 15.16
N LEU A 229 1.42 -13.50 15.17
CA LEU A 229 1.02 -14.75 15.82
C LEU A 229 1.74 -15.96 15.18
N LEU A 230 1.87 -15.98 13.85
CA LEU A 230 2.65 -17.00 13.14
C LEU A 230 4.14 -16.98 13.50
N ILE A 231 4.76 -15.80 13.48
CA ILE A 231 6.17 -15.63 13.86
C ILE A 231 6.40 -15.99 15.33
N PHE A 232 5.44 -15.67 16.20
CA PHE A 232 5.49 -16.02 17.60
C PHE A 232 5.54 -17.54 17.78
N ILE A 233 4.61 -18.28 17.17
CA ILE A 233 4.59 -19.76 17.25
C ILE A 233 5.91 -20.33 16.74
N LEU A 234 6.34 -19.89 15.55
CA LEU A 234 7.58 -20.36 14.94
C LEU A 234 8.80 -20.09 15.84
N THR A 235 8.87 -18.90 16.43
CA THR A 235 9.99 -18.52 17.29
C THR A 235 9.99 -19.29 18.59
N PHE A 236 8.83 -19.40 19.25
CA PHE A 236 8.68 -20.13 20.50
C PHE A 236 9.05 -21.60 20.31
N CYS A 237 8.55 -22.26 19.25
CA CYS A 237 8.89 -23.64 18.93
C CYS A 237 10.39 -23.80 18.69
N LEU A 238 11.00 -22.93 17.88
CA LEU A 238 12.43 -23.03 17.57
C LEU A 238 13.29 -22.81 18.82
N VAL A 239 13.04 -21.77 19.61
CA VAL A 239 13.84 -21.50 20.82
C VAL A 239 13.67 -22.59 21.87
N SER A 240 12.43 -23.06 22.10
CA SER A 240 12.16 -24.09 23.11
C SER A 240 12.72 -25.47 22.72
N VAL A 241 12.62 -25.85 21.44
CA VAL A 241 13.11 -27.15 20.96
C VAL A 241 14.61 -27.15 20.73
N SER A 242 15.19 -26.08 20.18
CA SER A 242 16.63 -25.97 20.00
C SER A 242 17.37 -25.86 21.32
N GLY A 243 16.76 -25.25 22.35
CA GLY A 243 17.37 -25.14 23.66
C GLY A 243 17.65 -26.49 24.32
N TYR A 244 16.81 -27.50 24.07
CA TYR A 244 17.05 -28.88 24.53
C TYR A 244 18.34 -29.50 23.97
N ARG A 245 18.82 -29.03 22.81
CA ARG A 245 20.01 -29.58 22.12
C ARG A 245 21.28 -28.76 22.36
N ASP A 246 21.15 -27.51 22.81
CA ASP A 246 22.25 -26.55 22.92
C ASP A 246 22.07 -25.71 24.18
N ASP A 247 23.04 -25.81 25.11
CA ASP A 247 23.03 -25.12 26.40
C ASP A 247 23.06 -23.58 26.27
N GLN A 248 23.25 -23.03 25.07
CA GLN A 248 23.33 -21.59 24.80
C GLN A 248 22.02 -20.95 24.32
N VAL A 249 20.87 -21.36 24.88
CA VAL A 249 19.52 -20.88 24.49
C VAL A 249 19.40 -19.35 24.48
N LEU A 250 20.00 -18.68 25.47
CA LEU A 250 19.95 -17.22 25.60
C LEU A 250 20.76 -16.52 24.49
N LYS A 251 21.93 -17.07 24.14
CA LYS A 251 22.74 -16.56 23.03
C LYS A 251 22.01 -16.71 21.71
N MET A 252 21.42 -17.89 21.46
CA MET A 252 20.61 -18.15 20.27
C MET A 252 19.41 -17.19 20.14
N ALA A 253 18.69 -16.95 21.23
CA ALA A 253 17.57 -16.01 21.24
C ALA A 253 18.03 -14.57 20.98
N HIS A 254 19.16 -14.16 21.58
CA HIS A 254 19.73 -12.83 21.39
C HIS A 254 20.20 -12.60 19.96
N GLU A 255 21.02 -13.49 19.40
CA GLU A 255 21.51 -13.37 18.02
C GLU A 255 20.36 -13.28 17.02
N ARG A 256 19.34 -14.14 17.18
CA ARG A 256 18.16 -14.13 16.31
C ARG A 256 17.37 -12.84 16.41
N PHE A 257 17.18 -12.31 17.61
CA PHE A 257 16.50 -11.03 17.78
C PHE A 257 17.30 -9.90 17.12
N SER A 258 18.61 -9.84 17.35
CA SER A 258 19.50 -8.82 16.80
C SER A 258 19.54 -8.85 15.27
N THR A 259 19.61 -10.03 14.64
CA THR A 259 19.60 -10.13 13.15
C THR A 259 18.23 -9.79 12.55
N ILE A 260 17.12 -10.14 13.23
CA ILE A 260 15.77 -9.72 12.83
C ILE A 260 15.60 -8.21 12.95
N LEU A 261 16.16 -7.59 14.00
CA LEU A 261 16.17 -6.14 14.19
C LEU A 261 16.92 -5.45 13.05
N VAL A 262 18.13 -5.91 12.72
CA VAL A 262 18.92 -5.38 11.58
C VAL A 262 18.15 -5.51 10.27
N GLY A 263 17.59 -6.68 9.95
CA GLY A 263 16.81 -6.88 8.72
C GLY A 263 15.55 -6.01 8.65
N SER A 264 14.86 -5.82 9.78
CA SER A 264 13.69 -4.93 9.86
C SER A 264 14.08 -3.47 9.67
N CYS A 265 15.13 -2.99 10.34
CA CYS A 265 15.64 -1.63 10.19
C CYS A 265 16.10 -1.34 8.76
N ALA A 266 16.86 -2.25 8.14
CA ALA A 266 17.30 -2.09 6.75
C ALA A 266 16.12 -2.00 5.78
N SER A 267 15.10 -2.85 5.96
CA SER A 267 13.87 -2.80 5.15
C SER A 267 13.14 -1.47 5.29
N LEU A 268 13.05 -0.93 6.50
CA LEU A 268 12.39 0.35 6.77
C LEU A 268 13.14 1.53 6.16
N ILE A 269 14.46 1.55 6.32
CA ILE A 269 15.32 2.60 5.74
C ILE A 269 15.12 2.63 4.22
N VAL A 270 15.19 1.47 3.56
CA VAL A 270 14.99 1.41 2.10
C VAL A 270 13.58 1.84 1.71
N CYS A 271 12.54 1.39 2.43
CA CYS A 271 11.15 1.76 2.10
C CYS A 271 10.85 3.25 2.27
N ILE A 272 11.47 3.91 3.26
CA ILE A 272 11.27 5.35 3.53
C ILE A 272 12.13 6.21 2.60
N CYS A 273 13.41 5.85 2.39
CA CYS A 273 14.35 6.68 1.64
C CYS A 273 14.21 6.56 0.11
N VAL A 274 13.80 5.40 -0.40
CA VAL A 274 13.65 5.18 -1.85
C VAL A 274 12.17 5.32 -2.22
N CYS A 275 11.78 6.46 -2.81
CA CYS A 275 10.45 6.75 -3.37
C CYS A 275 9.28 6.19 -2.53
N PRO A 276 9.03 6.71 -1.31
CA PRO A 276 8.09 6.12 -0.36
C PRO A 276 6.68 5.99 -0.96
N VAL A 277 6.00 4.88 -0.65
CA VAL A 277 4.62 4.64 -1.07
C VAL A 277 3.73 4.72 0.17
N TRP A 278 2.85 5.73 0.18
CA TRP A 278 1.94 6.03 1.28
C TRP A 278 0.53 5.50 1.00
N ILE A 279 0.12 4.49 1.75
CA ILE A 279 -1.20 3.85 1.58
C ILE A 279 -2.32 4.70 2.17
N GLY A 280 -2.00 5.61 3.10
CA GLY A 280 -2.96 6.59 3.62
C GLY A 280 -3.47 7.54 2.53
N GLU A 281 -2.60 7.91 1.59
CA GLU A 281 -2.97 8.73 0.43
C GLU A 281 -3.82 7.95 -0.56
N ASP A 282 -3.48 6.68 -0.83
CA ASP A 282 -4.30 5.78 -1.65
C ASP A 282 -5.71 5.60 -1.03
N LEU A 283 -5.82 5.44 0.29
CA LEU A 283 -7.11 5.39 0.99
C LEU A 283 -7.89 6.70 0.82
N HIS A 284 -7.24 7.84 0.98
CA HIS A 284 -7.85 9.15 0.83
C HIS A 284 -8.43 9.34 -0.57
N ASN A 285 -7.63 9.03 -1.60
CA ASN A 285 -8.05 9.08 -2.99
C ASN A 285 -9.15 8.06 -3.29
N SER A 286 -9.10 6.86 -2.71
CA SER A 286 -10.12 5.83 -2.88
C SER A 286 -11.47 6.27 -2.32
N VAL A 287 -11.51 6.83 -1.11
CA VAL A 287 -12.75 7.34 -0.49
C VAL A 287 -13.35 8.49 -1.31
N ALA A 288 -12.52 9.43 -1.77
CA ALA A 288 -12.96 10.51 -2.66
C ALA A 288 -13.55 9.97 -3.97
N THR A 289 -12.85 9.04 -4.60
CA THR A 289 -13.26 8.41 -5.86
C THR A 289 -14.56 7.62 -5.71
N ASN A 290 -14.79 6.99 -4.55
CA ASN A 290 -16.04 6.28 -4.28
C ASN A 290 -17.24 7.23 -4.18
N MET A 291 -17.08 8.41 -3.56
CA MET A 291 -18.11 9.46 -3.57
C MET A 291 -18.35 9.98 -5.01
N GLU A 292 -17.28 10.19 -5.77
CA GLU A 292 -17.34 10.66 -7.16
C GLU A 292 -18.06 9.66 -8.08
N LYS A 293 -17.85 8.36 -7.90
CA LYS A 293 -18.56 7.29 -8.63
C LYS A 293 -20.07 7.33 -8.37
N LEU A 294 -20.51 7.59 -7.14
CA LEU A 294 -21.92 7.80 -6.84
C LEU A 294 -22.44 9.07 -7.51
N GLY A 295 -21.66 10.16 -7.50
CA GLY A 295 -22.02 11.38 -8.20
C GLY A 295 -22.18 11.18 -9.71
N ASN A 296 -21.29 10.40 -10.33
CA ASN A 296 -21.38 10.03 -11.75
C ASN A 296 -22.62 9.20 -12.06
N PHE A 297 -22.97 8.25 -11.18
CA PHE A 297 -24.21 7.49 -11.30
C PHE A 297 -25.44 8.42 -11.35
N PHE A 298 -25.56 9.37 -10.41
CA PHE A 298 -26.75 10.25 -10.37
C PHE A 298 -26.85 11.16 -11.59
N GLN A 299 -25.72 11.62 -12.12
CA GLN A 299 -25.71 12.39 -13.36
C GLN A 299 -26.26 11.56 -14.52
N ALA A 300 -25.79 10.32 -14.68
CA ALA A 300 -26.25 9.43 -15.74
C ALA A 300 -27.70 8.94 -15.52
N PHE A 301 -28.10 8.69 -14.27
CA PHE A 301 -29.44 8.20 -13.91
C PHE A 301 -30.53 9.20 -14.29
N GLY A 302 -30.33 10.49 -13.99
CA GLY A 302 -31.31 11.53 -14.31
C GLY A 302 -31.60 11.62 -15.80
N ASP A 303 -30.60 11.39 -16.66
CA ASP A 303 -30.78 11.44 -18.10
C ASP A 303 -31.37 10.14 -18.65
N GLU A 304 -30.78 8.99 -18.33
CA GLU A 304 -31.18 7.68 -18.85
C GLU A 304 -32.60 7.27 -18.37
N TYR A 305 -32.91 7.52 -17.09
CA TYR A 305 -34.22 7.17 -16.52
C TYR A 305 -35.33 8.04 -17.09
N PHE A 306 -35.08 9.16 -17.77
CA PHE A 306 -36.12 10.03 -18.34
C PHE A 306 -36.01 10.28 -19.85
N GLU A 307 -35.03 9.68 -20.51
CA GLU A 307 -34.91 9.70 -21.97
C GLU A 307 -36.08 8.94 -22.63
N VAL A 308 -36.77 9.65 -23.53
CA VAL A 308 -37.76 9.09 -24.47
C VAL A 308 -36.95 8.68 -25.69
N SER A 309 -37.00 7.39 -26.02
CA SER A 309 -36.07 6.76 -26.96
C SER A 309 -36.17 7.38 -28.37
N GLU A 310 -35.21 8.22 -28.74
CA GLU A 310 -34.86 8.48 -30.14
C GLU A 310 -33.33 8.35 -30.31
N GLU A 311 -32.98 7.31 -31.08
CA GLU A 311 -31.69 7.00 -31.72
C GLU A 311 -30.41 6.83 -30.87
N HIS A 312 -29.74 5.71 -31.16
CA HIS A 312 -28.57 5.18 -30.47
C HIS A 312 -27.30 5.91 -30.92
N ASP A 313 -26.79 6.82 -30.09
CA ASP A 313 -25.48 7.46 -30.30
C ASP A 313 -24.43 7.01 -29.26
N GLN A 314 -23.16 7.29 -29.57
CA GLN A 314 -21.95 6.92 -28.81
C GLN A 314 -21.95 7.40 -27.33
N SER A 315 -22.87 8.28 -26.94
CA SER A 315 -23.13 8.69 -25.55
C SER A 315 -23.56 7.53 -24.63
N SER A 316 -24.21 6.52 -25.20
CA SER A 316 -24.79 5.38 -24.47
C SER A 316 -23.75 4.45 -23.81
N GLU A 317 -22.54 4.35 -24.36
CA GLU A 317 -21.49 3.46 -23.81
C GLU A 317 -20.83 4.05 -22.55
N ASN A 318 -20.56 5.36 -22.56
CA ASN A 318 -20.07 6.09 -21.38
C ASN A 318 -21.11 6.13 -20.26
N ASN A 319 -22.39 6.38 -20.58
CA ASN A 319 -23.47 6.36 -19.58
C ASN A 319 -23.62 4.99 -18.92
N LYS A 320 -23.54 3.89 -19.69
CA LYS A 320 -23.52 2.53 -19.13
C LYS A 320 -22.34 2.31 -18.16
N SER A 321 -21.16 2.84 -18.49
CA SER A 321 -20.00 2.74 -17.60
C SER A 321 -20.20 3.51 -16.29
N TYR A 322 -20.81 4.71 -16.33
CA TYR A 322 -21.12 5.51 -15.15
C TYR A 322 -22.24 4.89 -14.30
N LEU A 323 -23.27 4.34 -14.96
CA LEU A 323 -24.36 3.63 -14.30
C LEU A 323 -23.87 2.37 -13.58
N GLN A 324 -22.76 1.74 -14.00
CA GLN A 324 -22.20 0.57 -13.31
C GLN A 324 -21.02 0.91 -12.39
N GLY A 325 -20.46 2.12 -12.48
CA GLY A 325 -19.26 2.53 -11.75
C GLY A 325 -19.38 2.41 -10.23
N TYR A 326 -20.58 2.63 -9.68
CA TYR A 326 -20.85 2.50 -8.26
C TYR A 326 -20.69 1.06 -7.72
N ARG A 327 -20.78 0.02 -8.57
CA ARG A 327 -20.65 -1.38 -8.12
C ARG A 327 -19.30 -1.67 -7.47
N SER A 328 -18.25 -0.99 -7.93
CA SER A 328 -16.93 -1.07 -7.30
C SER A 328 -16.88 -0.50 -5.87
N VAL A 329 -17.84 0.36 -5.50
CA VAL A 329 -18.00 0.89 -4.14
C VAL A 329 -18.57 -0.19 -3.21
N LEU A 330 -19.50 -1.03 -3.70
CA LEU A 330 -20.11 -2.10 -2.90
C LEU A 330 -19.07 -3.10 -2.36
N THR A 331 -18.01 -3.34 -3.13
CA THR A 331 -16.94 -4.30 -2.78
C THR A 331 -15.71 -3.66 -2.14
N SER A 332 -15.74 -2.35 -1.85
CA SER A 332 -14.55 -1.60 -1.40
C SER A 332 -14.12 -1.86 0.05
N LYS A 333 -15.01 -2.43 0.88
CA LYS A 333 -14.84 -2.52 2.34
C LYS A 333 -13.52 -3.16 2.78
N SER A 334 -13.17 -4.33 2.24
CA SER A 334 -11.97 -5.06 2.66
C SER A 334 -10.69 -4.32 2.30
N SER A 335 -10.68 -3.65 1.14
CA SER A 335 -9.56 -2.82 0.68
C SER A 335 -9.39 -1.61 1.58
N GLU A 336 -10.48 -0.87 1.86
CA GLU A 336 -10.46 0.31 2.74
C GLU A 336 -10.00 -0.04 4.15
N GLU A 337 -10.51 -1.13 4.74
CA GLU A 337 -10.10 -1.61 6.07
C GLU A 337 -8.61 -1.97 6.11
N THR A 338 -8.10 -2.61 5.05
CA THR A 338 -6.70 -2.99 4.94
C THR A 338 -5.81 -1.75 4.83
N MET A 339 -6.15 -0.81 3.93
CA MET A 339 -5.42 0.45 3.77
C MET A 339 -5.43 1.28 5.07
N ALA A 340 -6.58 1.38 5.75
CA ALA A 340 -6.67 2.11 7.02
C ALA A 340 -5.86 1.47 8.16
N ASN A 341 -5.71 0.14 8.15
CA ASN A 341 -4.87 -0.55 9.12
C ASN A 341 -3.38 -0.27 8.87
N PHE A 342 -2.95 -0.23 7.61
CA PHE A 342 -1.57 0.10 7.26
C PHE A 342 -1.24 1.58 7.45
N ALA A 343 -2.16 2.49 7.08
CA ALA A 343 -1.97 3.93 7.20
C ALA A 343 -1.76 4.40 8.65
N ARG A 344 -2.26 3.65 9.64
CA ARG A 344 -2.01 3.92 11.07
C ARG A 344 -0.57 3.75 11.51
N TRP A 345 0.20 2.95 10.79
CA TRP A 345 1.62 2.76 11.05
C TRP A 345 2.47 3.82 10.37
N GLU A 346 1.92 4.61 9.46
CA GLU A 346 2.73 5.59 8.74
C GLU A 346 3.18 6.72 9.66
N PRO A 347 4.45 7.17 9.55
CA PRO A 347 4.85 8.46 10.10
C PRO A 347 4.03 9.59 9.44
N GLY A 348 4.04 10.78 10.04
CA GLY A 348 3.45 11.94 9.39
C GLY A 348 4.11 12.21 8.03
N HIS A 349 3.31 12.42 6.99
CA HIS A 349 3.77 12.63 5.61
C HIS A 349 2.80 13.55 4.87
N GLY A 350 3.32 14.35 3.93
CA GLY A 350 2.51 15.27 3.11
C GLY A 350 1.52 16.09 3.96
N PRO A 351 0.22 16.09 3.62
CA PRO A 351 -0.82 16.75 4.41
C PRO A 351 -1.35 15.92 5.59
N PHE A 352 -0.89 14.68 5.76
CA PHE A 352 -1.33 13.76 6.79
C PHE A 352 -0.43 13.85 8.02
N GLY A 353 -0.94 14.47 9.09
CA GLY A 353 -0.22 14.59 10.35
C GLY A 353 -0.02 13.26 11.08
N TYR A 354 0.87 13.26 12.07
CA TYR A 354 1.04 12.12 12.97
C TYR A 354 -0.28 11.79 13.69
N ARG A 355 -0.64 10.50 13.76
CA ARG A 355 -1.93 10.00 14.31
C ARG A 355 -3.17 10.56 13.60
N HIS A 356 -3.09 10.70 12.28
CA HIS A 356 -4.23 11.06 11.43
C HIS A 356 -5.50 10.20 11.71
N PRO A 357 -6.72 10.76 11.67
CA PRO A 357 -7.96 10.07 12.05
C PRO A 357 -8.48 9.06 11.01
N TRP A 358 -7.68 8.05 10.65
CA TRP A 358 -8.01 7.00 9.66
C TRP A 358 -9.31 6.22 9.96
N LYS A 359 -9.77 6.19 11.22
CA LYS A 359 -11.07 5.59 11.59
C LYS A 359 -12.25 6.30 10.94
N MET A 360 -12.16 7.62 10.78
CA MET A 360 -13.24 8.42 10.17
C MET A 360 -13.35 8.16 8.67
N TYR A 361 -12.26 7.80 7.98
CA TYR A 361 -12.29 7.36 6.58
C TYR A 361 -13.14 6.10 6.42
N LEU A 362 -13.01 5.13 7.34
CA LEU A 362 -13.86 3.93 7.34
C LEU A 362 -15.33 4.25 7.62
N LYS A 363 -15.61 5.22 8.49
CA LYS A 363 -16.98 5.71 8.73
C LYS A 363 -17.58 6.29 7.45
N ILE A 364 -16.86 7.17 6.77
CA ILE A 364 -17.28 7.77 5.51
C ILE A 364 -17.48 6.68 4.46
N GLY A 365 -16.52 5.78 4.30
CA GLY A 365 -16.65 4.64 3.40
C GLY A 365 -17.92 3.82 3.67
N ASN A 366 -18.21 3.49 4.93
CA ASN A 366 -19.42 2.72 5.28
C ASN A 366 -20.69 3.45 4.84
N LEU A 367 -20.79 4.75 5.12
CA LEU A 367 -21.92 5.57 4.68
C LEU A 367 -22.02 5.65 3.15
N THR A 368 -20.89 5.79 2.46
CA THR A 368 -20.83 5.76 0.98
C THR A 368 -21.30 4.42 0.42
N ARG A 369 -20.99 3.29 1.08
CA ARG A 369 -21.54 1.97 0.70
C ARG A 369 -23.02 1.82 0.99
N ASP A 370 -23.49 2.32 2.13
CA ASP A 370 -24.91 2.33 2.46
C ASP A 370 -25.70 3.12 1.39
N CYS A 371 -25.14 4.23 0.92
CA CYS A 371 -25.66 4.98 -0.24
C CYS A 371 -25.62 4.14 -1.52
N ALA A 372 -24.51 3.45 -1.79
CA ALA A 372 -24.35 2.59 -2.96
C ALA A 372 -25.38 1.44 -3.01
N TYR A 373 -25.78 0.87 -1.87
CA TYR A 373 -26.85 -0.14 -1.82
C TYR A 373 -28.21 0.43 -2.23
N LYS A 374 -28.53 1.66 -1.80
CA LYS A 374 -29.74 2.37 -2.24
C LYS A 374 -29.68 2.72 -3.73
N VAL A 375 -28.49 3.08 -4.22
CA VAL A 375 -28.22 3.30 -5.64
C VAL A 375 -28.41 2.01 -6.46
N GLU A 376 -28.00 0.83 -5.98
CA GLU A 376 -28.29 -0.44 -6.67
C GLU A 376 -29.81 -0.69 -6.74
N ALA A 377 -30.53 -0.43 -5.65
CA ALA A 377 -31.99 -0.54 -5.66
C ALA A 377 -32.63 0.43 -6.68
N LEU A 378 -32.12 1.66 -6.76
CA LEU A 378 -32.58 2.66 -7.73
C LEU A 378 -32.23 2.27 -9.17
N ASN A 379 -31.03 1.74 -9.40
CA ASN A 379 -30.55 1.26 -10.70
C ASN A 379 -31.43 0.12 -11.25
N ASN A 380 -31.98 -0.73 -10.40
CA ASN A 380 -32.89 -1.80 -10.83
C ASN A 380 -34.17 -1.25 -11.50
N TYR A 381 -34.61 -0.03 -11.15
CA TYR A 381 -35.75 0.61 -11.78
C TYR A 381 -35.47 1.15 -13.19
N LEU A 382 -34.20 1.30 -13.60
CA LEU A 382 -33.85 1.62 -15.00
C LEU A 382 -34.27 0.49 -15.94
N ASN A 383 -34.16 -0.77 -15.51
CA ASN A 383 -34.60 -1.92 -16.30
C ASN A 383 -36.13 -2.10 -16.27
N CYS A 384 -36.80 -1.61 -15.21
CA CYS A 384 -38.26 -1.57 -15.10
C CYS A 384 -38.91 -0.39 -15.85
N LYS A 385 -38.15 0.36 -16.68
CA LYS A 385 -38.62 1.45 -17.55
C LYS A 385 -39.84 1.06 -18.41
N ILE A 386 -40.08 -0.24 -18.59
CA ILE A 386 -41.19 -0.83 -19.35
C ILE A 386 -42.52 -0.82 -18.57
N GLN A 387 -42.52 -0.70 -17.24
CA GLN A 387 -43.73 -0.81 -16.40
C GLN A 387 -44.39 0.54 -16.03
N THR A 388 -43.74 1.68 -16.23
CA THR A 388 -44.31 2.98 -15.87
C THR A 388 -44.84 3.70 -17.11
N PRO A 389 -46.14 4.05 -17.16
CA PRO A 389 -46.71 4.87 -18.23
C PRO A 389 -45.92 6.17 -18.45
N VAL A 390 -45.78 6.57 -19.72
CA VAL A 390 -44.99 7.74 -20.11
C VAL A 390 -45.59 9.02 -19.52
N GLU A 391 -46.91 9.10 -19.37
CA GLU A 391 -47.57 10.26 -18.76
C GLU A 391 -47.19 10.43 -17.28
N ILE A 392 -47.15 9.33 -16.52
CA ILE A 392 -46.77 9.34 -15.09
C ILE A 392 -45.29 9.71 -14.94
N ARG A 393 -44.43 9.15 -15.79
CA ARG A 393 -43.00 9.42 -15.81
C ARG A 393 -42.70 10.88 -16.17
N GLY A 394 -43.40 11.46 -17.15
CA GLY A 394 -43.26 12.86 -17.54
C GLY A 394 -43.63 13.84 -16.42
N LYS A 395 -44.65 13.51 -15.60
CA LYS A 395 -45.07 14.36 -14.48
C LYS A 395 -44.03 14.45 -13.35
N ILE A 396 -43.29 13.38 -13.07
CA ILE A 396 -42.24 13.37 -12.03
C ILE A 396 -40.84 13.72 -12.56
N GLN A 397 -40.66 13.74 -13.89
CA GLN A 397 -39.37 13.92 -14.56
C GLN A 397 -38.61 15.16 -14.10
N GLY A 398 -39.27 16.32 -14.09
CA GLY A 398 -38.63 17.59 -13.76
C GLY A 398 -37.97 17.56 -12.38
N GLN A 399 -38.71 17.12 -11.37
CA GLN A 399 -38.21 17.08 -10.00
C GLN A 399 -37.20 15.96 -9.76
N CYS A 400 -37.43 14.76 -10.28
CA CYS A 400 -36.47 13.66 -10.15
C CYS A 400 -35.14 13.97 -10.85
N LYS A 401 -35.15 14.64 -12.01
CA LYS A 401 -33.92 15.12 -12.66
C LYS A 401 -33.20 16.15 -11.81
N ARG A 402 -33.93 17.13 -11.24
CA ARG A 402 -33.36 18.15 -10.35
C ARG A 402 -32.72 17.53 -9.12
N VAL A 403 -33.42 16.61 -8.44
CA VAL A 403 -32.90 15.86 -7.29
C VAL A 403 -31.61 15.11 -7.66
N SER A 404 -31.64 14.35 -8.76
CA SER A 404 -30.47 13.56 -9.20
C SER A 404 -29.27 14.45 -9.52
N LEU A 405 -29.49 15.57 -10.22
CA LEU A 405 -28.44 16.53 -10.56
C LEU A 405 -27.82 17.17 -9.31
N GLU A 406 -28.64 17.60 -8.35
CA GLU A 406 -28.15 18.23 -7.12
C GLU A 406 -27.43 17.21 -6.22
N CYS A 407 -27.93 15.97 -6.11
CA CYS A 407 -27.21 14.87 -5.46
C CYS A 407 -25.84 14.59 -6.11
N SER A 408 -25.78 14.60 -7.46
CA SER A 408 -24.54 14.45 -8.20
C SER A 408 -23.53 15.56 -7.86
N ARG A 409 -23.98 16.81 -7.91
CA ARG A 409 -23.17 17.99 -7.59
C ARG A 409 -22.66 17.93 -6.15
N ALA A 410 -23.52 17.62 -5.18
CA ALA A 410 -23.15 17.46 -3.78
C ALA A 410 -22.01 16.43 -3.60
N LEU A 411 -22.16 15.23 -4.17
CA LEU A 411 -21.17 14.15 -4.06
C LEU A 411 -19.84 14.48 -4.75
N LYS A 412 -19.89 15.06 -5.96
CA LYS A 412 -18.70 15.46 -6.72
C LYS A 412 -17.94 16.59 -6.02
N GLU A 413 -18.67 17.55 -5.47
CA GLU A 413 -18.09 18.66 -4.72
C GLU A 413 -17.47 18.19 -3.41
N MET A 414 -18.15 17.29 -2.67
CA MET A 414 -17.55 16.63 -1.50
C MET A 414 -16.29 15.86 -1.87
N ALA A 415 -16.30 15.08 -2.97
CA ALA A 415 -15.13 14.34 -3.43
C ALA A 415 -13.94 15.27 -3.76
N SER A 416 -14.21 16.35 -4.51
CA SER A 416 -13.22 17.36 -4.89
C SER A 416 -12.60 18.05 -3.67
N THR A 417 -13.43 18.48 -2.73
CA THR A 417 -13.01 19.23 -1.55
C THR A 417 -12.32 18.34 -0.52
N PHE A 418 -12.81 17.09 -0.38
CA PHE A 418 -12.14 16.04 0.38
C PHE A 418 -10.74 15.79 -0.17
N ARG A 419 -10.60 15.55 -1.48
CA ARG A 419 -9.31 15.29 -2.15
C ARG A 419 -8.31 16.44 -1.99
N LYS A 420 -8.80 17.68 -1.97
CA LYS A 420 -7.99 18.88 -1.75
C LYS A 420 -7.72 19.18 -0.27
N MET A 421 -8.34 18.43 0.64
CA MET A 421 -8.37 18.71 2.08
C MET A 421 -8.78 20.15 2.42
N VAL A 422 -9.81 20.63 1.72
CA VAL A 422 -10.37 21.97 1.88
C VAL A 422 -11.76 21.89 2.48
N ARG A 423 -12.04 22.76 3.45
CA ARG A 423 -13.36 22.95 4.03
C ARG A 423 -14.12 24.03 3.26
N THR A 424 -15.29 23.67 2.76
CA THR A 424 -16.23 24.56 2.07
C THR A 424 -17.68 24.18 2.42
N ARG A 425 -18.62 25.10 2.18
CA ARG A 425 -20.07 24.87 2.33
C ARG A 425 -20.76 24.55 1.00
N SER A 426 -20.04 24.52 -0.12
CA SER A 426 -20.61 24.31 -1.47
C SER A 426 -21.44 23.03 -1.57
N ALA A 427 -20.97 21.91 -1.01
CA ALA A 427 -21.73 20.66 -1.01
C ALA A 427 -23.07 20.76 -0.24
N ILE A 428 -23.11 21.54 0.84
CA ILE A 428 -24.32 21.72 1.66
C ILE A 428 -25.40 22.46 0.85
N VAL A 429 -25.01 23.46 0.05
CA VAL A 429 -25.94 24.19 -0.83
C VAL A 429 -26.67 23.24 -1.79
N HIS A 430 -25.94 22.27 -2.36
CA HIS A 430 -26.53 21.26 -3.24
C HIS A 430 -27.42 20.25 -2.49
N ILE A 431 -27.09 19.91 -1.23
CA ILE A 431 -27.93 19.06 -0.39
C ILE A 431 -29.24 19.77 -0.02
N ASP A 432 -29.18 21.07 0.31
CA ASP A 432 -30.38 21.84 0.64
C ASP A 432 -31.28 22.02 -0.60
N SER A 433 -30.68 22.26 -1.77
CA SER A 433 -31.39 22.31 -3.06
C SER A 433 -32.02 20.97 -3.44
N SER A 434 -31.35 19.84 -3.17
CA SER A 434 -31.91 18.52 -3.43
C SER A 434 -33.08 18.21 -2.48
N LYS A 435 -33.02 18.63 -1.22
CA LYS A 435 -34.13 18.53 -0.25
C LYS A 435 -35.34 19.35 -0.66
N GLU A 436 -35.14 20.58 -1.13
CA GLU A 436 -36.22 21.43 -1.65
C GLU A 436 -36.94 20.74 -2.83
N ALA A 437 -36.17 20.29 -3.84
CA ALA A 437 -36.72 19.55 -4.98
C ALA A 437 -37.41 18.23 -4.58
N ALA A 438 -36.93 17.58 -3.51
CA ALA A 438 -37.54 16.39 -2.94
C ALA A 438 -38.91 16.66 -2.28
N GLU A 439 -39.06 17.78 -1.57
CA GLU A 439 -40.37 18.16 -1.01
C GLU A 439 -41.34 18.62 -2.11
N GLU A 440 -40.85 19.28 -3.17
CA GLU A 440 -41.64 19.53 -4.39
C GLU A 440 -42.10 18.23 -5.05
N LEU A 441 -41.22 17.22 -5.17
CA LEU A 441 -41.59 15.90 -5.69
C LEU A 441 -42.64 15.21 -4.80
N LYS A 442 -42.48 15.27 -3.49
CA LYS A 442 -43.39 14.65 -2.51
C LYS A 442 -44.76 15.33 -2.48
N THR A 443 -44.81 16.65 -2.63
CA THR A 443 -46.07 17.38 -2.76
C THR A 443 -46.78 17.03 -4.06
N LEU A 444 -46.06 17.00 -5.20
CA LEU A 444 -46.60 16.52 -6.47
C LEU A 444 -47.20 15.12 -6.33
N LEU A 445 -46.48 14.17 -5.72
CA LEU A 445 -46.97 12.80 -5.52
C LEU A 445 -48.22 12.71 -4.65
N ARG A 446 -48.47 13.68 -3.78
CA ARG A 446 -49.66 13.76 -2.92
C ARG A 446 -50.84 14.48 -3.58
N THR A 447 -50.60 15.37 -4.53
CA THR A 447 -51.64 16.16 -5.20
C THR A 447 -51.94 15.62 -6.59
N ASN A 448 -53.09 14.96 -6.75
CA ASN A 448 -53.79 14.67 -8.03
C ASN A 448 -52.96 14.03 -9.17
N LEU A 449 -51.87 13.33 -8.85
CA LEU A 449 -51.07 12.62 -9.85
C LEU A 449 -51.76 11.34 -10.37
N TRP A 450 -52.70 10.80 -9.59
CA TRP A 450 -53.12 9.40 -9.63
C TRP A 450 -54.63 9.18 -9.80
N GLU A 451 -55.42 10.24 -10.00
CA GLU A 451 -56.90 10.14 -10.02
C GLU A 451 -57.44 9.20 -11.12
N GLU A 452 -56.63 8.86 -12.13
CA GLU A 452 -56.98 7.98 -13.26
C GLU A 452 -56.03 6.78 -13.46
N ALA A 453 -55.01 6.59 -12.61
CA ALA A 453 -53.96 5.57 -12.81
C ALA A 453 -54.15 4.34 -11.91
N ASP A 454 -53.90 3.13 -12.44
CA ASP A 454 -53.94 1.89 -11.64
C ASP A 454 -52.77 1.87 -10.64
N LEU A 455 -53.02 1.45 -9.40
CA LEU A 455 -52.03 1.39 -8.32
C LEU A 455 -50.74 0.66 -8.71
N LEU A 456 -50.83 -0.35 -9.60
CA LEU A 456 -49.66 -1.08 -10.11
C LEU A 456 -48.74 -0.22 -10.99
N GLU A 457 -49.29 0.77 -11.70
CA GLU A 457 -48.55 1.72 -12.56
C GLU A 457 -47.86 2.82 -11.73
N ILE A 458 -48.36 3.05 -10.52
CA ILE A 458 -47.90 4.05 -9.55
C ILE A 458 -46.65 3.61 -8.82
N ILE A 459 -46.62 2.33 -8.42
CA ILE A 459 -45.62 1.78 -7.51
C ILE A 459 -44.18 2.06 -7.97
N PRO A 460 -43.78 1.88 -9.25
CA PRO A 460 -42.41 2.13 -9.65
C PRO A 460 -42.00 3.61 -9.53
N ALA A 461 -42.87 4.53 -9.94
CA ALA A 461 -42.62 5.97 -9.85
C ALA A 461 -42.53 6.46 -8.39
N ALA A 462 -43.43 5.98 -7.53
CA ALA A 462 -43.40 6.24 -6.09
C ALA A 462 -42.14 5.65 -5.43
N SER A 463 -41.73 4.44 -5.84
CA SER A 463 -40.52 3.77 -5.33
C SER A 463 -39.25 4.52 -5.71
N VAL A 464 -39.15 5.01 -6.96
CA VAL A 464 -38.03 5.86 -7.39
C VAL A 464 -37.95 7.13 -6.55
N ALA A 465 -39.09 7.82 -6.34
CA ALA A 465 -39.12 9.01 -5.52
C ALA A 465 -38.73 8.74 -4.05
N SER A 466 -39.24 7.65 -3.46
CA SER A 466 -38.88 7.22 -2.10
C SER A 466 -37.40 6.91 -1.97
N LEU A 467 -36.81 6.19 -2.93
CA LEU A 467 -35.39 5.88 -2.94
C LEU A 467 -34.52 7.13 -3.08
N LEU A 468 -34.93 8.09 -3.91
CA LEU A 468 -34.22 9.37 -4.04
C LEU A 468 -34.23 10.16 -2.70
N LEU A 469 -35.34 10.16 -1.96
CA LEU A 469 -35.42 10.75 -0.62
C LEU A 469 -34.46 10.08 0.36
N GLU A 470 -34.48 8.75 0.42
CA GLU A 470 -33.60 7.98 1.28
C GLU A 470 -32.11 8.16 0.94
N ILE A 471 -31.80 8.43 -0.32
CA ILE A 471 -30.45 8.72 -0.80
C ILE A 471 -30.00 10.10 -0.34
N ILE A 472 -30.86 11.12 -0.40
CA ILE A 472 -30.53 12.48 0.10
C ILE A 472 -30.12 12.41 1.58
N GLU A 473 -30.87 11.69 2.41
CA GLU A 473 -30.50 11.48 3.82
C GLU A 473 -29.15 10.79 3.98
N CYS A 474 -28.80 9.89 3.05
CA CYS A 474 -27.51 9.21 3.06
C CYS A 474 -26.36 10.17 2.70
N ILE A 475 -26.55 11.00 1.67
CA ILE A 475 -25.60 12.03 1.24
C ILE A 475 -25.38 13.05 2.36
N GLU A 476 -26.43 13.43 3.09
CA GLU A 476 -26.32 14.29 4.27
C GLU A 476 -25.44 13.67 5.36
N LYS A 477 -25.68 12.40 5.71
CA LYS A 477 -24.85 11.68 6.70
C LYS A 477 -23.38 11.58 6.25
N ILE A 478 -23.14 11.39 4.94
CA ILE A 478 -21.78 11.42 4.37
C ILE A 478 -21.16 12.82 4.55
N SER A 479 -21.89 13.88 4.23
CA SER A 479 -21.45 15.28 4.38
C SER A 479 -21.11 15.63 5.83
N GLU A 480 -21.93 15.20 6.78
CA GLU A 480 -21.65 15.36 8.21
C GLU A 480 -20.36 14.63 8.61
N ALA A 481 -20.19 13.38 8.19
CA ALA A 481 -18.99 12.61 8.50
C ALA A 481 -17.72 13.19 7.86
N VAL A 482 -17.81 13.72 6.64
CA VAL A 482 -16.74 14.46 5.97
C VAL A 482 -16.40 15.74 6.74
N ASN A 483 -17.40 16.49 7.19
CA ASN A 483 -17.20 17.71 7.99
C ASN A 483 -16.55 17.41 9.35
N GLU A 484 -16.94 16.33 10.03
CA GLU A 484 -16.30 15.90 11.27
C GLU A 484 -14.85 15.48 11.05
N LEU A 485 -14.56 14.75 9.98
CA LEU A 485 -13.18 14.47 9.59
C LEU A 485 -12.40 15.75 9.29
N ALA A 486 -12.98 16.68 8.53
CA ALA A 486 -12.32 17.93 8.15
C ALA A 486 -11.95 18.77 9.38
N LYS A 487 -12.80 18.78 10.42
CA LYS A 487 -12.49 19.40 11.71
C LYS A 487 -11.35 18.65 12.43
N ALA A 488 -11.45 17.33 12.54
CA ALA A 488 -10.47 16.50 13.26
C ALA A 488 -9.08 16.48 12.60
N ALA A 489 -9.03 16.60 11.28
CA ALA A 489 -7.81 16.62 10.47
C ALA A 489 -7.36 18.04 10.07
N ALA A 490 -7.98 19.08 10.64
CA ALA A 490 -7.63 20.49 10.40
C ALA A 490 -7.53 20.86 8.90
N PHE A 491 -8.54 20.47 8.10
CA PHE A 491 -8.61 20.85 6.68
C PHE A 491 -8.58 22.38 6.53
N ARG A 492 -7.88 22.85 5.50
CA ARG A 492 -7.72 24.30 5.26
C ARG A 492 -9.07 24.92 4.89
N ASN A 493 -9.34 26.12 5.38
CA ASN A 493 -10.52 26.88 4.96
C ASN A 493 -10.33 27.39 3.53
N GLY A 494 -11.30 27.16 2.64
CA GLY A 494 -11.23 27.57 1.23
C GLY A 494 -11.23 29.08 0.99
N ASN A 495 -11.47 29.89 2.02
CA ASN A 495 -11.57 31.36 1.91
C ASN A 495 -10.25 32.10 2.20
N ALA A 496 -9.14 31.38 2.44
CA ALA A 496 -7.82 32.01 2.59
C ALA A 496 -7.20 32.22 1.20
N THR A 497 -7.47 33.38 0.60
CA THR A 497 -6.68 33.90 -0.52
C THR A 497 -5.22 33.94 -0.09
N VAL A 498 -4.39 33.16 -0.77
CA VAL A 498 -2.93 33.21 -0.64
C VAL A 498 -2.48 34.58 -1.15
N LEU A 499 -2.10 35.47 -0.24
CA LEU A 499 -1.17 36.55 -0.57
C LEU A 499 0.20 35.89 -0.84
N PRO A 500 0.89 36.22 -1.95
CA PRO A 500 2.22 35.67 -2.19
C PRO A 500 3.17 36.15 -1.09
N GLU A 501 3.88 35.21 -0.46
CA GLU A 501 5.03 35.53 0.39
C GLU A 501 6.03 36.35 -0.42
N GLN A 502 6.25 37.59 0.02
CA GLN A 502 7.41 38.37 -0.36
C GLN A 502 8.56 37.98 0.59
N PRO A 503 9.79 37.77 0.10
CA PRO A 503 10.89 37.28 0.92
C PRO A 503 11.38 38.41 1.83
N ASP A 504 11.20 38.26 3.14
CA ASP A 504 11.78 39.18 4.11
C ASP A 504 13.30 39.04 4.14
N SER A 505 13.95 40.08 3.62
CA SER A 505 15.38 40.31 3.71
C SER A 505 15.80 40.56 5.16
N ILE A 506 16.89 39.92 5.55
CA ILE A 506 17.63 40.15 6.79
C ILE A 506 18.01 41.64 6.86
N HIS A 507 17.34 42.40 7.72
CA HIS A 507 17.83 43.70 8.17
C HIS A 507 18.44 43.56 9.56
N GLN A 508 19.76 43.70 9.55
CA GLN A 508 20.65 43.92 10.67
C GLN A 508 20.24 45.22 11.39
N GLY A 509 20.00 45.14 12.71
CA GLY A 509 19.62 46.27 13.56
C GLY A 509 20.51 46.33 14.80
N GLU A 510 21.30 47.40 14.85
CA GLU A 510 22.26 47.82 15.86
C GLU A 510 21.69 47.96 17.28
N VAL A 511 22.57 47.76 18.27
CA VAL A 511 22.34 47.98 19.71
C VAL A 511 22.57 49.45 20.05
N GLN A 512 21.60 50.12 20.71
CA GLN A 512 21.88 51.08 21.79
C GLN A 512 20.62 51.49 22.60
N ASN A 513 20.74 51.37 23.94
CA ASN A 513 20.21 52.15 25.08
C ASN A 513 19.27 53.35 24.81
N ASP A 514 18.30 53.76 25.64
CA ASP A 514 18.19 53.75 27.11
C ASP A 514 16.75 54.11 27.59
N SER A 515 16.41 53.67 28.81
CA SER A 515 15.51 54.29 29.82
C SER A 515 13.97 54.36 29.69
N ASN A 516 13.34 53.73 30.71
CA ASN A 516 12.15 54.12 31.49
C ASN A 516 10.75 54.23 30.83
N THR A 517 9.81 53.34 31.23
CA THR A 517 8.71 53.63 32.19
C THR A 517 7.61 52.52 32.17
N ALA A 518 7.37 51.94 33.35
CA ALA A 518 6.14 51.31 33.91
C ALA A 518 5.42 50.07 33.27
N MET A 519 5.37 49.03 34.13
CA MET A 519 4.63 47.74 34.24
C MET A 519 3.08 47.77 34.06
N PRO A 520 2.32 46.61 34.03
CA PRO A 520 2.65 45.27 34.54
C PRO A 520 2.29 44.02 33.71
N VAL A 521 2.99 42.91 34.02
CA VAL A 521 2.74 41.52 33.58
C VAL A 521 1.93 40.78 34.66
N PRO A 522 0.96 39.91 34.31
CA PRO A 522 0.27 39.06 35.29
C PRO A 522 1.08 37.80 35.62
N HIS A 523 1.36 37.59 36.91
CA HIS A 523 1.90 36.35 37.46
C HIS A 523 0.78 35.36 37.77
N VAL A 524 0.94 34.10 37.37
CA VAL A 524 0.13 32.97 37.84
C VAL A 524 0.95 32.23 38.90
N ALA A 525 0.45 32.21 40.14
CA ALA A 525 1.01 31.45 41.25
C ALA A 525 0.35 30.07 41.35
N ILE A 526 1.16 29.02 41.48
CA ILE A 526 0.72 27.65 41.77
C ILE A 526 0.87 27.43 43.27
N ILE A 527 -0.22 27.08 43.95
CA ILE A 527 -0.23 26.66 45.36
C ILE A 527 -0.15 25.13 45.37
N VAL A 528 0.87 24.60 46.06
CA VAL A 528 0.95 23.19 46.45
C VAL A 528 0.51 23.10 47.91
N ALA A 529 -0.53 22.31 48.19
CA ALA A 529 -0.94 21.98 49.55
C ALA A 529 -0.24 20.68 49.99
N GLU A 530 0.29 20.68 51.21
CA GLU A 530 0.79 19.50 51.93
C GLU A 530 -0.33 18.52 52.30
#